data_AF-A0A918UW66-F1
#
_entry.id   AF-A0A918UW66-F1
#
_cell.length_a   1.000
_cell.length_b   1.000
_cell.length_c   1.000
_cell.angle_alpha   90.00
_cell.angle_beta   90.00
_cell.angle_gamma   90.00
#
_symmetry.space_group_name_H-M   'P 1'
#
loop_
_entity.id
_entity.type
_entity.pdbx_description
1 polymer ?
#
loop_
_entity_poly.entity_id
_entity_poly.type
_entity_poly.pdbx_seq_one_letter_code
_entity_poly.pdbx_strand_id
1 'polypeptide(L)'
;MSSDWKVEIVECGDLVQDDDEVTPPGEAERRWNRYVELADSVTGSEGPSGVAAIVSSLKAEEDYGAYQAAHAALGRFPHSVLGQGVADASRELLSIPQDQSGNVLLILTHAGPAAVNSFNEAIRAADPDVRVSVRELVEFHESEEWLSEGGAQNVLLIPRA
;
A
#
# COMPACT_ATOMS: atom_id res chain seq x y z
N MET A 1 20.45 15.51 -8.06
CA MET A 1 19.13 15.70 -8.68
C MET A 1 18.12 15.28 -7.63
N SER A 2 17.34 16.22 -7.11
CA SER A 2 16.22 15.88 -6.22
C SER A 2 14.97 15.85 -7.08
N SER A 3 14.83 14.84 -7.95
CA SER A 3 13.47 14.44 -8.32
C SER A 3 12.83 13.96 -7.02
N ASP A 4 11.62 14.44 -6.73
CA ASP A 4 10.88 13.92 -5.59
C ASP A 4 10.57 12.46 -5.89
N TRP A 5 11.38 11.55 -5.37
CA TRP A 5 11.29 10.10 -5.63
C TRP A 5 9.88 9.56 -5.37
N LYS A 6 9.11 10.23 -4.50
CA LYS A 6 7.71 9.92 -4.19
C LYS A 6 6.80 10.13 -5.39
N VAL A 7 7.04 11.17 -6.19
CA VAL A 7 6.31 11.38 -7.44
C VAL A 7 6.75 10.33 -8.46
N GLU A 8 8.06 10.13 -8.58
CA GLU A 8 8.64 9.23 -9.58
C GLU A 8 8.22 7.77 -9.38
N ILE A 9 8.15 7.28 -8.14
CA ILE A 9 7.72 5.91 -7.84
C ILE A 9 6.23 5.72 -8.17
N VAL A 10 5.40 6.74 -7.96
CA VAL A 10 3.96 6.71 -8.28
C VAL A 10 3.70 6.73 -9.78
N GLU A 11 4.57 7.40 -10.55
CA GLU A 11 4.55 7.37 -12.02
C GLU A 11 5.06 6.04 -12.56
N CYS A 12 6.15 5.49 -12.00
CA CYS A 12 6.68 4.19 -12.42
C CYS A 12 5.79 3.01 -12.00
N GLY A 13 4.95 3.21 -10.99
CA GLY A 13 4.03 2.19 -10.47
C GLY A 13 2.87 1.87 -11.42
N ASP A 14 2.62 2.70 -12.43
CA ASP A 14 1.74 2.38 -13.56
C ASP A 14 2.51 1.53 -14.58
N LEU A 15 2.71 0.26 -14.22
CA LEU A 15 3.51 -0.69 -14.99
C LEU A 15 2.82 -1.03 -16.31
N VAL A 16 3.61 -1.17 -17.36
CA VAL A 16 3.13 -1.57 -18.69
C VAL A 16 2.52 -2.97 -18.59
N GLN A 17 1.27 -3.12 -19.01
CA GLN A 17 0.52 -4.38 -19.00
C GLN A 17 0.68 -5.14 -20.32
N ASP A 18 0.43 -6.45 -20.30
CA ASP A 18 0.57 -7.32 -21.48
C ASP A 18 -0.34 -6.92 -22.66
N ASP A 19 -1.43 -6.18 -22.42
CA ASP A 19 -2.34 -5.66 -23.44
C ASP A 19 -1.95 -4.28 -23.99
N ASP A 20 -0.86 -3.67 -23.51
CA ASP A 20 -0.29 -2.43 -24.04
C ASP A 20 0.50 -2.70 -25.34
N GLU A 21 -0.13 -2.38 -26.48
CA GLU A 21 0.51 -2.46 -27.81
C GLU A 21 1.32 -1.20 -28.19
N VAL A 22 1.31 -0.15 -27.37
CA VAL A 22 1.89 1.17 -27.66
C VAL A 22 3.29 1.30 -27.08
N THR A 23 3.51 0.80 -25.87
CA THR A 23 4.77 0.98 -25.16
C THR A 23 5.82 -0.04 -25.63
N PRO A 24 6.99 0.40 -26.14
CA PRO A 24 8.03 -0.53 -26.56
C PRO A 24 8.55 -1.38 -25.39
N PRO A 25 8.92 -2.65 -25.60
CA PRO A 25 9.39 -3.54 -24.52
C PRO A 25 10.56 -2.98 -23.70
N GLY A 26 11.49 -2.27 -24.34
CA GLY A 26 12.62 -1.64 -23.64
C GLY A 26 12.22 -0.50 -22.70
N GLU A 27 11.10 0.18 -22.97
CA GLU A 27 10.56 1.20 -22.07
C GLU A 27 9.81 0.56 -20.90
N ALA A 28 9.09 -0.54 -21.14
CA ALA A 28 8.47 -1.34 -20.08
C ALA A 28 9.51 -1.86 -19.08
N GLU A 29 10.58 -2.48 -19.58
CA GLU A 29 11.71 -2.96 -18.76
C GLU A 29 12.38 -1.81 -18.00
N ARG A 30 12.55 -0.65 -18.64
CA ARG A 30 13.14 0.53 -17.99
C ARG A 30 12.28 1.03 -16.82
N ARG A 31 10.96 1.12 -16.99
CA ARG A 31 10.03 1.55 -15.93
C ARG A 31 10.00 0.55 -14.77
N TRP A 32 9.94 -0.74 -15.09
CA TRP A 32 10.00 -1.81 -14.09
C TRP A 32 11.29 -1.72 -13.25
N ASN A 33 12.45 -1.63 -13.91
CA ASN A 33 13.74 -1.53 -13.21
C ASN A 33 13.82 -0.27 -12.36
N ARG A 34 13.31 0.86 -12.87
CA ARG A 34 13.31 2.11 -12.14
C ARG A 34 12.39 2.08 -10.93
N TYR A 35 11.23 1.45 -11.04
CA TYR A 35 10.32 1.24 -9.91
C TYR A 35 11.01 0.47 -8.78
N VAL A 36 11.64 -0.66 -9.12
CA VAL A 36 12.34 -1.52 -8.15
C VAL A 36 13.50 -0.76 -7.51
N GLU A 37 14.31 -0.04 -8.29
CA GLU A 37 15.40 0.78 -7.77
C GLU A 37 14.91 1.83 -6.76
N LEU A 38 13.80 2.52 -7.08
CA LEU A 38 13.20 3.52 -6.19
C LEU A 38 12.69 2.88 -4.90
N ALA A 39 11.95 1.77 -4.99
CA ALA A 39 11.46 1.05 -3.82
C ALA A 39 12.59 0.51 -2.94
N ASP A 40 13.67 -0.01 -3.54
CA ASP A 40 14.83 -0.51 -2.79
C ASP A 40 15.67 0.61 -2.17
N SER A 41 15.62 1.82 -2.71
CA SER A 41 16.29 2.99 -2.12
C SER A 41 15.62 3.48 -0.83
N VAL A 42 14.38 3.10 -0.57
CA VAL A 42 13.61 3.50 0.63
C VAL A 42 14.24 2.91 1.89
N THR A 43 14.49 3.78 2.86
CA THR A 43 15.17 3.45 4.12
C THR A 43 14.21 3.28 5.30
N GLY A 44 12.98 3.79 5.19
CA GLY A 44 12.00 3.85 6.28
C GLY A 44 12.04 5.16 7.09
N SER A 45 12.96 6.08 6.76
CA SER A 45 13.11 7.38 7.44
C SER A 45 12.32 8.52 6.77
N GLU A 46 11.62 8.25 5.68
CA GLU A 46 10.95 9.23 4.83
C GLU A 46 9.60 9.72 5.39
N GLY A 47 9.18 9.16 6.53
CA GLY A 47 7.96 9.50 7.24
C GLY A 47 6.68 8.99 6.57
N PRO A 48 5.49 9.37 7.08
CA PRO A 48 4.20 8.88 6.57
C PRO A 48 3.99 9.17 5.08
N SER A 49 4.49 10.30 4.60
CA SER A 49 4.45 10.64 3.17
C SER A 49 5.25 9.69 2.26
N GLY A 50 6.27 9.00 2.78
CA GLY A 50 6.99 7.97 2.03
C GLY A 50 6.17 6.69 1.89
N VAL A 51 5.51 6.27 2.98
CA VAL A 51 4.55 5.15 2.98
C VAL A 51 3.42 5.44 2.00
N ALA A 52 2.83 6.63 2.08
CA ALA A 52 1.73 7.03 1.21
C ALA A 52 2.11 6.98 -0.27
N ALA A 53 3.32 7.41 -0.63
CA ALA A 53 3.82 7.34 -1.99
C ALA A 53 3.97 5.88 -2.49
N ILE A 54 4.45 4.98 -1.63
CA ILE A 54 4.58 3.56 -1.97
C ILE A 54 3.19 2.94 -2.20
N VAL A 55 2.24 3.14 -1.29
CA VAL A 55 0.86 2.63 -1.44
C VAL A 55 0.22 3.17 -2.72
N SER A 56 0.39 4.47 -2.98
CA SER A 56 -0.14 5.14 -4.17
C SER A 56 0.48 4.64 -5.47
N SER A 57 1.58 3.91 -5.42
CA SER A 57 2.28 3.38 -6.59
C SER A 57 1.78 2.00 -7.03
N LEU A 58 0.95 1.31 -6.23
CA LEU A 58 0.52 -0.06 -6.47
C LEU A 58 -0.68 -0.16 -7.45
N LYS A 59 -0.60 0.51 -8.60
CA LYS A 59 -1.75 0.73 -9.51
C LYS A 59 -2.00 -0.37 -10.54
N ALA A 60 -0.97 -1.13 -10.91
CA ALA A 60 -1.00 -2.12 -11.98
C ALA A 60 -1.73 -3.40 -11.56
N GLU A 61 -2.54 -3.96 -12.46
CA GLU A 61 -3.23 -5.25 -12.24
C GLU A 61 -2.21 -6.39 -12.17
N GLU A 62 -1.31 -6.47 -13.15
CA GLU A 62 -0.17 -7.38 -13.15
C GLU A 62 1.11 -6.60 -12.81
N ASP A 63 1.76 -6.97 -11.69
CA ASP A 63 2.97 -6.29 -11.21
C ASP A 63 4.28 -6.94 -11.69
N TYR A 64 4.20 -8.14 -12.27
CA TYR A 64 5.36 -8.93 -12.74
C TYR A 64 6.49 -9.02 -11.70
N GLY A 65 6.14 -9.03 -10.41
CA GLY A 65 7.07 -9.06 -9.27
C GLY A 65 7.65 -7.72 -8.84
N ALA A 66 7.36 -6.61 -9.53
CA ALA A 66 7.88 -5.30 -9.14
C ALA A 66 7.46 -4.91 -7.71
N TYR A 67 6.21 -5.22 -7.34
CA TYR A 67 5.65 -4.77 -6.07
C TYR A 67 6.19 -5.49 -4.85
N GLN A 68 6.94 -6.58 -5.04
CA GLN A 68 7.68 -7.23 -3.96
C GLN A 68 8.71 -6.28 -3.33
N ALA A 69 9.35 -5.42 -4.13
CA ALA A 69 10.26 -4.39 -3.63
C ALA A 69 9.52 -3.31 -2.82
N ALA A 70 8.32 -2.91 -3.27
CA ALA A 70 7.47 -1.95 -2.57
C ALA A 70 6.93 -2.50 -1.24
N HIS A 71 6.49 -3.76 -1.22
CA HIS A 71 6.08 -4.45 0.01
C HIS A 71 7.24 -4.56 1.00
N ALA A 72 8.45 -4.91 0.52
CA ALA A 72 9.65 -4.92 1.34
C ALA A 72 9.98 -3.53 1.89
N ALA A 73 9.79 -2.47 1.09
CA ALA A 73 10.00 -1.08 1.50
C ALA A 73 9.02 -0.65 2.60
N LEU A 74 7.73 -1.00 2.50
CA LEU A 74 6.74 -0.73 3.55
C LEU A 74 7.15 -1.33 4.89
N GLY A 75 7.72 -2.53 4.88
CA GLY A 75 8.23 -3.21 6.08
C GLY A 75 9.42 -2.53 6.77
N ARG A 76 10.06 -1.52 6.15
CA ARG A 76 11.20 -0.78 6.73
C ARG A 76 10.77 0.39 7.61
N PHE A 77 9.53 0.87 7.48
CA PHE A 77 9.07 2.04 8.23
C PHE A 77 8.81 1.69 9.71
N PRO A 78 9.04 2.64 10.63
CA PRO A 78 8.57 2.50 12.00
C PRO A 78 7.07 2.22 12.02
N HIS A 79 6.61 1.32 12.90
CA HIS A 79 5.25 0.78 12.80
C HIS A 79 4.16 1.86 12.88
N SER A 80 4.30 2.85 13.77
CA SER A 80 3.34 3.97 13.82
C SER A 80 3.37 4.84 12.55
N VAL A 81 4.55 5.03 11.95
CA VAL A 81 4.70 5.75 10.68
C VAL A 81 4.03 4.98 9.53
N LEU A 82 4.16 3.65 9.50
CA LEU A 82 3.44 2.78 8.57
C LEU A 82 1.92 2.96 8.71
N GLY A 83 1.39 2.85 9.92
CA GLY A 83 -0.04 3.00 10.18
C GLY A 83 -0.59 4.36 9.76
N GLN A 84 0.07 5.44 10.16
CA GLN A 84 -0.31 6.80 9.74
C GLN A 84 -0.25 6.96 8.22
N GLY A 85 0.83 6.50 7.58
CA GLY A 85 1.02 6.69 6.14
C GLY A 85 0.04 5.91 5.28
N VAL A 86 -0.36 4.70 5.68
CA VAL A 86 -1.43 3.96 4.99
C VAL A 86 -2.77 4.68 5.16
N ALA A 87 -3.05 5.25 6.33
CA ALA A 87 -4.25 6.06 6.53
C ALA A 87 -4.23 7.36 5.69
N ASP A 88 -3.07 8.01 5.57
CA ASP A 88 -2.91 9.19 4.72
C ASP A 88 -3.18 8.88 3.24
N ALA A 89 -2.88 7.65 2.80
CA ALA A 89 -3.14 7.14 1.45
C ALA A 89 -4.46 6.38 1.31
N SER A 90 -5.46 6.64 2.17
CA SER A 90 -6.72 5.88 2.16
C SER A 90 -7.47 5.91 0.83
N ARG A 91 -7.44 7.03 0.11
CA ARG A 91 -8.14 7.15 -1.18
C ARG A 91 -7.46 6.31 -2.25
N GLU A 92 -6.13 6.32 -2.24
CA GLU A 92 -5.30 5.54 -3.14
C GLU A 92 -5.43 4.05 -2.81
N LEU A 93 -5.39 3.68 -1.53
CA LEU A 93 -5.64 2.31 -1.05
C LEU A 93 -6.98 1.74 -1.53
N LEU A 94 -8.02 2.58 -1.64
CA LEU A 94 -9.34 2.19 -2.17
C LEU A 94 -9.39 2.09 -3.70
N SER A 95 -8.39 2.64 -4.39
CA SER A 95 -8.34 2.72 -5.86
C SER A 95 -7.38 1.71 -6.50
N ILE A 96 -6.41 1.20 -5.74
CA ILE A 96 -5.49 0.16 -6.21
C ILE A 96 -6.20 -1.19 -6.35
N PRO A 97 -5.67 -2.14 -7.14
CA PRO A 97 -6.24 -3.47 -7.26
C PRO A 97 -6.43 -4.15 -5.89
N GLN A 98 -7.52 -4.92 -5.78
CA GLN A 98 -7.95 -5.50 -4.50
C GLN A 98 -6.84 -6.32 -3.84
N ASP A 99 -6.15 -7.18 -4.59
CA ASP A 99 -5.02 -7.98 -4.08
C ASP A 99 -3.91 -7.11 -3.47
N GLN A 100 -3.60 -5.97 -4.08
CA GLN A 100 -2.58 -5.05 -3.58
C GLN A 100 -3.04 -4.32 -2.33
N SER A 101 -4.31 -3.90 -2.28
CA SER A 101 -4.89 -3.34 -1.06
C SER A 101 -4.90 -4.35 0.09
N GLY A 102 -5.15 -5.63 -0.21
CA GLY A 102 -5.08 -6.74 0.74
C GLY A 102 -3.66 -6.95 1.28
N ASN A 103 -2.65 -6.96 0.40
CA ASN A 103 -1.24 -7.04 0.79
C ASN A 103 -0.82 -5.89 1.71
N VAL A 104 -1.23 -4.65 1.42
CA VAL A 104 -0.93 -3.49 2.28
C VAL A 104 -1.57 -3.64 3.66
N LEU A 105 -2.84 -4.05 3.72
CA LEU A 105 -3.54 -4.29 5.00
C LEU A 105 -2.89 -5.43 5.79
N LEU A 106 -2.46 -6.50 5.13
CA LEU A 106 -1.76 -7.63 5.76
C LEU A 106 -0.40 -7.21 6.32
N ILE A 107 0.38 -6.42 5.58
CA ILE A 107 1.65 -5.87 6.06
C ILE A 107 1.42 -5.00 7.30
N LEU A 108 0.39 -4.15 7.27
CA LEU A 108 0.04 -3.26 8.38
C LEU A 108 -0.35 -4.04 9.64
N THR A 109 -1.10 -5.14 9.49
CA THR A 109 -1.56 -5.94 10.63
C THR A 109 -0.44 -6.80 11.19
N HIS A 110 0.42 -7.36 10.35
CA HIS A 110 1.63 -8.07 10.77
C HIS A 110 2.70 -7.19 11.41
N ALA A 111 2.75 -5.89 11.07
CA ALA A 111 3.61 -4.93 11.78
C ALA A 111 3.21 -4.77 13.26
N GLY A 112 2.00 -5.16 13.63
CA GLY A 112 1.56 -5.27 15.02
C GLY A 112 0.88 -4.01 15.57
N PRO A 113 0.59 -3.99 16.88
CA PRO A 113 -0.40 -3.08 17.46
C PRO A 113 -0.11 -1.58 17.27
N ALA A 114 1.16 -1.19 17.19
CA ALA A 114 1.53 0.21 16.99
C ALA A 114 1.11 0.74 15.61
N ALA A 115 1.22 -0.09 14.56
CA ALA A 115 0.78 0.28 13.21
C ALA A 115 -0.74 0.35 13.14
N VAL A 116 -1.41 -0.70 13.62
CA VAL A 116 -2.88 -0.79 13.67
C VAL A 116 -3.50 0.38 14.44
N ASN A 117 -2.97 0.70 15.63
CA ASN A 117 -3.50 1.80 16.44
C ASN A 117 -3.33 3.15 15.73
N SER A 118 -2.15 3.39 15.15
CA SER A 118 -1.89 4.64 14.43
C SER A 118 -2.79 4.80 13.20
N PHE A 119 -3.03 3.72 12.46
CA PHE A 119 -3.97 3.70 11.34
C PHE A 119 -5.39 4.01 11.80
N ASN A 120 -5.88 3.31 12.83
CA ASN A 120 -7.24 3.49 13.34
C ASN A 120 -7.47 4.91 13.89
N GLU A 121 -6.49 5.49 14.58
CA GLU A 121 -6.56 6.87 15.06
C GLU A 121 -6.63 7.87 13.90
N ALA A 122 -5.79 7.69 12.87
CA ALA A 122 -5.79 8.54 11.69
C ALA A 122 -7.09 8.43 10.87
N ILE A 123 -7.58 7.22 10.60
CA ILE A 123 -8.83 6.97 9.86
C ILE A 123 -10.05 7.56 10.59
N ARG A 124 -10.07 7.57 11.93
CA ARG A 124 -11.17 8.20 12.69
C ARG A 124 -11.29 9.69 12.38
N ALA A 125 -10.16 10.37 12.12
CA ALA A 125 -10.10 11.78 11.77
C ALA A 125 -10.34 12.05 10.27
N ALA A 126 -10.36 11.03 9.43
CA ALA A 126 -10.63 11.16 8.00
C ALA A 126 -12.09 11.51 7.70
N ASP A 127 -12.34 11.95 6.46
CA ASP A 127 -13.69 12.23 5.95
C ASP A 127 -14.62 11.03 6.20
N PRO A 128 -15.89 11.26 6.63
CA PRO A 128 -16.81 10.18 6.95
C PRO A 128 -16.99 9.13 5.85
N ASP A 129 -17.00 9.57 4.59
CA ASP A 129 -17.17 8.70 3.43
C ASP A 129 -15.94 7.81 3.23
N VAL A 130 -14.73 8.38 3.31
CA VAL A 130 -13.46 7.63 3.25
C VAL A 130 -13.42 6.58 4.36
N ARG A 131 -13.80 6.95 5.58
CA ARG A 131 -13.84 6.02 6.71
C ARG A 131 -14.83 4.87 6.50
N VAL A 132 -15.98 5.12 5.87
CA VAL A 132 -16.95 4.07 5.55
C VAL A 132 -16.38 3.13 4.50
N SER A 133 -15.81 3.66 3.41
CA SER A 133 -15.24 2.84 2.33
C SER A 133 -14.03 2.03 2.79
N VAL A 134 -13.14 2.60 3.60
CA VAL A 134 -12.01 1.85 4.18
C VAL A 134 -12.49 0.69 5.06
N ARG A 135 -13.57 0.90 5.84
CA ARG A 135 -14.16 -0.18 6.62
C ARG A 135 -14.75 -1.27 5.73
N GLU A 136 -15.46 -0.91 4.66
CA GLU A 136 -16.02 -1.88 3.71
C GLU A 136 -14.91 -2.69 3.00
N LEU A 137 -13.80 -2.05 2.63
CA LEU A 137 -12.62 -2.71 2.08
C LEU A 137 -12.02 -3.71 3.07
N VAL A 138 -11.94 -3.33 4.34
CA VAL A 138 -11.46 -4.21 5.42
C VAL A 138 -12.40 -5.42 5.59
N GLU A 139 -13.71 -5.19 5.67
CA GLU A 139 -14.72 -6.26 5.80
C GLU A 139 -14.66 -7.23 4.61
N PHE A 140 -14.44 -6.72 3.40
CA PHE A 140 -14.23 -7.54 2.20
C PHE A 140 -13.04 -8.50 2.37
N HIS A 141 -11.86 -7.98 2.71
CA HIS A 141 -10.64 -8.79 2.87
C HIS A 141 -10.68 -9.76 4.07
N GLU A 142 -11.46 -9.43 5.11
CA GLU A 142 -11.74 -10.37 6.21
C GLU A 142 -12.63 -11.54 5.76
N SER A 143 -13.58 -11.30 4.85
CA SER A 143 -14.56 -12.31 4.41
C SER A 143 -14.04 -13.28 3.36
N GLU A 144 -13.05 -12.87 2.56
CA GLU A 144 -12.46 -13.69 1.48
C GLU A 144 -11.31 -14.59 1.97
N GLU A 145 -11.16 -14.80 3.29
CA GLU A 145 -10.17 -15.67 3.94
C GLU A 145 -8.68 -15.25 3.86
N TRP A 146 -8.37 -14.04 3.37
CA TRP A 146 -6.97 -13.55 3.28
C TRP A 146 -6.39 -13.11 4.65
N LEU A 147 -7.25 -12.78 5.61
CA LEU A 147 -6.87 -12.32 6.95
C LEU A 147 -7.19 -13.34 8.05
N SER A 148 -7.57 -14.56 7.69
CA SER A 148 -7.93 -15.63 8.63
C SER A 148 -6.92 -16.78 8.59
N GLU A 149 -5.78 -16.64 9.26
CA GLU A 149 -5.11 -17.82 9.83
C GLU A 149 -5.52 -17.98 11.30
N GLY A 150 -6.03 -19.16 11.63
CA GLY A 150 -6.64 -19.46 12.91
C GLY A 150 -5.73 -19.10 14.10
N GLY A 151 -6.23 -18.21 14.97
CA GLY A 151 -5.81 -18.16 16.37
C GLY A 151 -5.34 -16.83 16.95
N ALA A 152 -5.46 -15.68 16.26
CA ALA A 152 -5.08 -14.38 16.83
C ALA A 152 -6.27 -13.43 17.03
N GLN A 153 -6.46 -12.98 18.28
CA GLN A 153 -7.42 -11.95 18.67
C GLN A 153 -6.77 -10.56 18.66
N ASN A 154 -7.57 -9.56 18.25
CA ASN A 154 -7.49 -8.11 18.50
C ASN A 154 -7.04 -7.18 17.35
N VAL A 155 -7.98 -6.96 16.42
CA VAL A 155 -8.37 -5.72 15.72
C VAL A 155 -7.61 -5.38 14.41
N LEU A 156 -8.17 -5.47 13.19
CA LEU A 156 -9.23 -6.33 12.57
C LEU A 156 -9.97 -7.26 13.55
N LEU A 157 -11.14 -7.00 14.11
CA LEU A 157 -12.36 -6.28 13.75
C LEU A 157 -12.64 -5.05 14.63
N ILE A 158 -13.43 -4.08 14.14
CA ILE A 158 -14.62 -3.56 14.87
C ILE A 158 -15.73 -3.17 13.86
N PRO A 159 -16.83 -3.95 13.73
CA PRO A 159 -18.15 -3.43 13.39
C PRO A 159 -19.03 -3.17 14.64
N ARG A 160 -20.07 -2.36 14.44
CA ARG A 160 -20.85 -1.59 15.45
C ARG A 160 -21.66 -2.44 16.45
N ALA A 161 -21.99 -1.76 17.58
CA ALA A 161 -22.73 -2.19 18.76
C ALA A 161 -23.91 -3.13 18.55
#